data_AF-A0A2E8WCM8-F1
#
_entry.id   AF-A0A2E8WCM8-F1
#
_cell.length_a   1.000
_cell.length_b   1.000
_cell.length_c   1.000
_cell.angle_alpha   90.00
_cell.angle_beta   90.00
_cell.angle_gamma   90.00
#
_symmetry.space_group_name_H-M   'P 1'
#
loop_
_entity.id
_entity.type
_entity.pdbx_description
1 polymer ?
#
loop_
_entity_poly.entity_id
_entity_poly.type
_entity_poly.pdbx_seq_one_letter_code
_entity_poly.pdbx_strand_id
1 'polypeptide(L)' 'MFVTGFEPWEELDSNWSGDLVRTLEGERIGGAELVTAVLPVGYGEDTAIVFPLVEEHDPSAVLSFGLGISSCLNV' A
#
# COMPACT_ATOMS: atom_id res chain seq x y z
N MET A 1 -8.29 -7.25 -6.07
CA MET A 1 -7.90 -6.88 -4.69
C MET A 1 -6.97 -5.68 -4.79
N PHE A 2 -7.06 -4.72 -3.87
CA PHE A 2 -6.18 -3.55 -3.89
C PHE A 2 -5.21 -3.60 -2.71
N VAL A 3 -3.91 -3.43 -2.97
CA VAL A 3 -2.85 -3.47 -1.95
C VAL A 3 -2.07 -2.17 -1.95
N THR A 4 -1.94 -1.54 -0.80
CA THR A 4 -1.21 -0.29 -0.65
C THR A 4 -0.09 -0.37 0.38
N GLY A 5 0.85 0.55 0.24
CA GLY A 5 2.02 0.73 1.10
C GLY A 5 2.52 2.14 0.90
N PHE A 6 3.53 2.55 1.65
CA PHE A 6 4.00 3.93 1.62
C PHE A 6 5.42 4.04 1.08
N GLU A 7 5.73 5.19 0.48
CA GLU A 7 7.11 5.57 0.19
C GLU A 7 7.94 5.73 1.49
N PRO A 8 9.27 5.77 1.39
CA PRO A 8 10.13 6.11 2.52
C PRO A 8 9.88 7.54 3.01
N TRP A 9 10.15 7.80 4.29
CA TRP A 9 10.02 9.13 4.88
C TRP A 9 11.25 9.47 5.73
N GLU A 10 11.47 10.76 5.96
CA GLU A 10 12.62 11.28 6.71
C GLU A 10 13.96 10.75 6.16
N GLU A 11 14.80 10.14 7.01
CA GLU A 11 16.13 9.62 6.67
C GLU A 11 16.08 8.14 6.27
N LEU A 12 14.90 7.55 6.10
CA LEU A 12 14.77 6.17 5.67
C LEU A 12 15.04 6.05 4.17
N ASP A 13 16.00 5.20 3.80
CA ASP A 13 16.25 4.85 2.41
C ASP A 13 15.15 3.93 1.83
N SER A 14 14.41 3.22 2.70
CA SER A 14 13.35 2.31 2.30
C SER A 14 12.21 2.24 3.30
N ASN A 15 11.04 1.84 2.81
CA ASN A 15 9.87 1.53 3.60
C ASN A 15 9.34 0.18 3.13
N TRP A 16 9.44 -0.84 3.99
CA TRP A 16 9.10 -2.21 3.64
C TRP A 16 7.66 -2.39 3.17
N SER A 17 6.73 -1.50 3.59
CA SER A 17 5.37 -1.52 3.05
C SER A 17 5.33 -1.17 1.57
N GLY A 18 6.09 -0.17 1.12
CA GLY A 18 6.22 0.18 -0.29
C GLY A 18 7.01 -0.87 -1.08
N ASP A 19 8.04 -1.46 -0.49
CA ASP A 19 8.83 -2.52 -1.14
C ASP A 19 8.02 -3.79 -1.37
N LEU A 20 7.16 -4.15 -0.41
CA LEU A 20 6.19 -5.23 -0.56
C LEU A 20 5.25 -4.97 -1.74
N VAL A 21 4.68 -3.77 -1.83
CA VAL A 21 3.76 -3.39 -2.91
C VAL A 21 4.43 -3.50 -4.28
N ARG A 22 5.67 -2.99 -4.40
CA ARG A 22 6.45 -3.11 -5.65
C ARG A 22 6.74 -4.56 -6.01
N THR A 23 6.96 -5.42 -5.02
CA THR A 23 7.18 -6.86 -5.24
C THR A 23 5.91 -7.56 -5.74
N LEU A 24 4.73 -7.08 -5.33
CA LEU A 24 3.43 -7.64 -5.70
C LEU A 24 2.86 -7.05 -7.00
N GLU A 25 3.49 -6.05 -7.58
CA GLU A 25 3.01 -5.41 -8.81
C GLU A 25 2.99 -6.41 -9.97
N GLY A 26 1.82 -6.55 -10.62
CA GLY A 26 1.62 -7.51 -11.71
C GLY A 26 1.41 -8.97 -11.28
N GLU A 27 1.53 -9.27 -9.99
CA GLU A 27 1.30 -10.62 -9.47
C GLU A 27 -0.20 -10.98 -9.40
N ARG A 28 -0.47 -12.28 -9.25
CA ARG A 28 -1.82 -12.81 -9.00
C ARG A 28 -1.80 -13.72 -7.79
N ILE A 29 -2.75 -13.54 -6.87
CA ILE A 29 -2.89 -14.39 -5.68
C ILE A 29 -4.22 -15.12 -5.75
N GLY A 30 -4.18 -16.45 -5.73
CA GLY A 30 -5.39 -17.28 -5.82
C GLY A 30 -6.20 -17.03 -7.10
N GLY A 31 -5.54 -16.61 -8.18
CA GLY A 31 -6.19 -16.23 -9.45
C GLY A 31 -6.76 -14.81 -9.49
N ALA A 32 -6.80 -14.09 -8.37
CA ALA A 32 -7.25 -12.70 -8.32
C ALA A 32 -6.16 -11.74 -8.82
N GLU A 33 -6.58 -10.73 -9.58
CA GLU A 33 -5.71 -9.62 -9.98
C GLU A 33 -5.50 -8.65 -8.83
N LEU A 34 -4.26 -8.19 -8.71
CA LEU A 34 -3.82 -7.22 -7.75
C LEU A 34 -3.69 -5.86 -8.43
N VAL A 35 -4.41 -4.88 -7.89
CA VAL A 35 -4.11 -3.47 -8.07
C VAL A 35 -3.15 -3.11 -6.94
N THR A 36 -2.09 -2.37 -7.24
CA THR A 36 -1.06 -1.99 -6.27
C THR A 36 -0.82 -0.48 -6.33
N ALA A 37 -0.58 0.15 -5.18
CA ALA A 37 -0.19 1.56 -5.13
C ALA A 37 0.78 1.84 -3.98
N VAL A 38 1.90 2.49 -4.30
CA VAL A 38 2.77 3.11 -3.29
C VAL A 38 2.29 4.53 -3.09
N LEU A 39 1.90 4.85 -1.86
CA LEU A 39 1.28 6.11 -1.47
C LEU A 39 2.32 7.10 -0.91
N PRO A 40 2.13 8.40 -1.13
CA PRO A 40 3.00 9.42 -0.57
C PRO A 40 2.84 9.51 0.96
N VAL A 41 3.91 9.91 1.65
CA VAL A 41 3.84 10.20 3.09
C VAL A 41 3.50 11.68 3.29
N GLY A 42 2.25 12.02 2.98
CA GLY A 42 1.69 13.36 3.11
C GLY A 42 0.24 13.30 3.57
N TYR A 43 -0.13 14.12 4.56
CA TYR A 43 -1.50 14.13 5.09
C TYR A 43 -2.52 14.44 3.99
N GLY A 44 -3.40 13.48 3.71
CA GLY A 44 -4.50 13.62 2.75
C GLY A 44 -4.12 13.40 1.29
N GLU A 45 -2.83 13.35 0.96
CA GLU A 45 -2.36 13.05 -0.42
C GLU A 45 -2.64 11.59 -0.79
N ASP A 46 -2.58 10.69 0.18
CA ASP A 46 -2.98 9.28 0.06
C ASP A 46 -4.44 9.12 -0.38
N THR A 47 -5.37 9.88 0.22
CA THR A 47 -6.79 9.79 -0.11
C THR A 47 -7.11 10.24 -1.53
N ALA A 48 -6.36 11.22 -2.05
CA ALA A 48 -6.50 11.70 -3.42
C ALA A 48 -6.10 10.64 -4.47
N ILE A 49 -5.34 9.61 -4.08
CA ILE A 49 -4.92 8.50 -4.93
C ILE A 49 -5.80 7.27 -4.68
N VAL A 50 -6.08 6.95 -3.42
CA VAL A 50 -6.81 5.74 -3.04
C VAL A 50 -8.25 5.78 -3.53
N PHE A 51 -8.97 6.90 -3.38
CA PHE A 51 -10.39 6.94 -3.77
C PHE A 51 -10.62 6.73 -5.27
N PRO A 52 -9.91 7.43 -6.19
CA PRO A 52 -10.04 7.14 -7.61
C PRO A 52 -9.74 5.69 -7.98
N LEU A 53 -8.72 5.07 -7.36
CA LEU A 53 -8.37 3.67 -7.64
C LEU A 53 -9.41 2.68 -7.12
N VAL A 54 -10.04 2.97 -5.98
CA VAL A 54 -11.15 2.17 -5.47
C VAL A 54 -12.38 2.30 -6.38
N GLU A 55 -12.69 3.51 -6.85
CA GLU A 55 -13.80 3.74 -7.78
C GLU A 55 -13.54 3.08 -9.15
N GLU A 56 -12.32 3.16 -9.67
CA GLU A 56 -11.93 2.60 -10.98
C GLU A 56 -11.95 1.07 -10.98
N HIS A 57 -11.42 0.45 -9.94
CA HIS A 57 -11.17 -1.00 -9.94
C HIS A 57 -12.19 -1.81 -9.13
N ASP A 58 -13.09 -1.16 -8.38
CA ASP A 58 -14.11 -1.78 -7.52
C ASP A 58 -13.59 -3.04 -6.77
N PRO A 59 -12.50 -2.91 -6.00
CA PRO A 59 -11.83 -4.06 -5.44
C PRO A 59 -12.68 -4.71 -4.35
N SER A 60 -12.79 -6.05 -4.37
CA SER A 60 -13.52 -6.79 -3.32
C SER A 60 -12.91 -6.64 -1.91
N ALA A 61 -11.67 -6.19 -1.81
CA ALA A 61 -10.97 -5.89 -0.56
C ALA A 61 -9.80 -4.93 -0.81
N VAL A 62 -9.51 -4.10 0.20
CA VAL A 62 -8.33 -3.23 0.28
C VAL A 62 -7.46 -3.66 1.46
N LEU A 63 -6.18 -3.91 1.22
CA LEU A 63 -5.17 -4.20 2.26
C LEU A 63 -4.12 -3.09 2.25
N SER A 64 -4.03 -2.35 3.35
CA SER A 64 -3.05 -1.27 3.51
C SER A 64 -1.96 -1.68 4.49
N PHE A 65 -0.73 -1.68 4.00
CA PHE A 65 0.46 -1.96 4.79
C PHE A 65 1.14 -0.67 5.21
N GLY A 66 1.69 -0.67 6.42
CA GLY A 66 2.50 0.41 6.95
C GLY A 66 3.72 -0.13 7.68
N LEU A 67 4.78 0.66 7.77
CA LEU A 67 5.97 0.31 8.53
C LEU A 67 5.82 0.76 9.99
N GLY A 68 5.84 -0.20 10.92
CA GLY A 68 5.93 0.05 12.36
C GLY A 68 7.37 -0.10 12.83
N ILE A 69 8.01 1.00 13.24
CA ILE A 69 9.44 1.02 13.65
C ILE A 69 9.62 0.62 15.13
N SER A 70 8.53 0.41 15.87
CA SER A 70 8.59 -0.07 17.26
C SER A 70 7.65 -1.26 17.48
N SER A 71 8.04 -2.15 18.39
CA SER A 71 7.19 -3.21 18.94
C SER A 71 6.15 -2.61 19.89
N CYS A 72 5.22 -1.82 19.38
CA CYS A 72 4.04 -1.37 20.13
C CYS A 72 2.76 -2.11 19.68
N LEU A 73 2.84 -2.93 18.62
CA LEU A 73 1.82 -3.93 18.30
C LEU A 73 2.03 -5.16 19.20
N ASN A 74 1.53 -5.08 20.43
CA ASN A 74 1.02 -6.28 21.11
C ASN A 74 -0.34 -6.58 20.46
N VAL A 75 -0.33 -7.35 19.37
CA VAL A 75 -1.52 -8.05 18.88
C VAL A 75 -1.68 -9.37 19.61
#